data_AF-A0A5C7SEQ7-F1
#
_entry.id   AF-A0A5C7SEQ7-F1
#
_cell.length_a   1.000
_cell.length_b   1.000
_cell.length_c   1.000
_cell.angle_alpha   90.00
_cell.angle_beta   90.00
_cell.angle_gamma   90.00
#
_symmetry.space_group_name_H-M   'P 1'
#
loop_
_entity.id
_entity.type
_entity.pdbx_description
1 polymer ?
#
loop_
_entity_poly.entity_id
_entity_poly.type
_entity_poly.pdbx_seq_one_letter_code
_entity_poly.pdbx_strand_id
1 'polypeptide(L)' 'MTRKKMRVGDLLTFKAATRYSYRKATRVITGFDSYGRPEARYAGWSGFIVQPKEIISVQRKGA' A
#
# COMPACT_ATOMS: atom_id res chain seq x y z
N MET A 1 -0.05 13.49 -12.78
CA MET A 1 0.42 13.23 -11.40
C MET A 1 1.67 12.37 -11.48
N THR A 2 2.81 12.92 -11.09
CA THR A 2 4.10 12.23 -11.08
C THR A 2 3.99 10.99 -10.19
N ARG A 3 3.89 9.78 -10.79
CA ARG A 3 3.97 8.51 -10.06
C ARG A 3 5.34 8.49 -9.38
N LYS A 4 5.43 8.94 -8.12
CA LYS A 4 6.59 8.63 -7.28
C LYS A 4 6.76 7.11 -7.36
N LYS A 5 7.89 6.65 -7.91
CA LYS A 5 8.23 5.23 -7.96
C LYS A 5 8.21 4.72 -6.51
N MET A 6 7.20 3.94 -6.19
CA MET A 6 7.05 3.30 -4.89
C MET A 6 8.20 2.31 -4.70
N ARG A 7 8.68 2.14 -3.47
CA ARG A 7 9.68 1.12 -3.15
C ARG A 7 9.35 0.44 -1.82
N VAL A 8 9.92 -0.75 -1.63
CA VAL A 8 9.87 -1.45 -0.35
C VAL A 8 10.44 -0.54 0.74
N GLY A 9 9.75 -0.48 1.89
CA GLY A 9 10.08 0.38 3.02
C GLY A 9 9.38 1.75 3.04
N ASP A 10 8.77 2.18 1.94
CA ASP A 10 7.95 3.41 1.93
C ASP A 10 6.64 3.22 2.73
N LEU A 11 6.08 4.32 3.22
CA LEU A 11 4.77 4.35 3.87
C LEU A 11 3.68 4.56 2.83
N LEU A 12 2.83 3.55 2.67
CA LEU A 12 1.67 3.51 1.81
C LEU A 12 0.41 3.80 2.62
N THR A 13 -0.32 4.86 2.27
CA THR A 13 -1.65 5.14 2.80
C THR A 13 -2.69 4.74 1.77
N PHE A 14 -3.62 3.89 2.16
CA PHE A 14 -4.67 3.36 1.28
C PHE A 14 -6.00 3.22 2.00
N LYS A 15 -7.08 3.13 1.24
CA LYS A 15 -8.42 2.78 1.72
C LYS A 15 -8.85 1.48 1.05
N ALA A 16 -8.64 0.38 1.75
CA ALA A 16 -9.00 -0.95 1.27
C ALA A 16 -10.53 -1.08 1.14
N ALA A 17 -11.00 -1.63 0.04
CA ALA A 17 -12.39 -2.03 -0.16
C ALA A 17 -12.59 -3.50 0.22
N THR A 18 -12.09 -3.91 1.39
CA THR A 18 -12.31 -5.28 1.89
C THR A 18 -13.71 -5.38 2.50
N ARG A 19 -14.32 -6.59 2.43
CA ARG A 19 -15.71 -6.90 2.84
C ARG A 19 -16.12 -6.40 4.24
N TYR A 20 -15.17 -6.01 5.11
CA TYR A 20 -15.42 -5.60 6.49
C TYR A 20 -14.61 -4.38 6.97
N SER A 21 -13.85 -3.72 6.09
CA SER A 21 -13.02 -2.59 6.50
C SER A 21 -12.81 -1.62 5.36
N TYR A 22 -13.72 -0.65 5.23
CA TYR A 22 -13.51 0.58 4.44
C TYR A 22 -12.61 1.58 5.18
N ARG A 23 -11.70 1.10 6.04
CA ARG A 23 -10.88 1.94 6.90
C ARG A 23 -9.63 2.37 6.15
N LYS A 24 -9.34 3.67 6.23
CA LYS A 24 -8.04 4.22 5.82
C LYS A 24 -6.95 3.64 6.70
N ALA A 25 -5.86 3.19 6.11
CA ALA A 25 -4.72 2.65 6.82
C ALA A 25 -3.41 3.13 6.19
N THR A 26 -2.39 3.32 7.04
CA THR A 26 -1.03 3.61 6.60
C THR A 26 -0.13 2.46 7.05
N ARG A 27 0.55 1.83 6.09
CA ARG A 27 1.40 0.65 6.30
C ARG A 27 2.67 0.75 5.47
N VAL A 28 3.69 0.01 5.87
CA VAL A 28 4.95 -0.08 5.13
C VAL A 28 4.77 -1.02 3.94
N ILE A 29 5.29 -0.64 2.78
CA ILE A 29 5.37 -1.53 1.61
C ILE A 29 6.38 -2.62 1.92
N THR A 30 5.93 -3.87 1.92
CA THR A 30 6.76 -5.06 2.18
C THR A 30 7.22 -5.74 0.90
N GLY A 31 6.54 -5.50 -0.21
CA GLY A 31 6.84 -6.15 -1.48
C GLY A 31 5.99 -5.62 -2.62
N PHE A 32 6.09 -6.28 -3.76
CA PHE A 32 5.27 -6.04 -4.93
C PHE A 32 4.87 -7.37 -5.54
N ASP A 33 3.65 -7.45 -6.06
CA ASP A 33 3.19 -8.62 -6.79
C ASP A 33 3.78 -8.67 -8.22
N SER A 34 3.45 -9.72 -8.98
CA SER A 34 3.91 -9.89 -10.37
C SER A 34 3.43 -8.78 -11.33
N TYR A 35 2.45 -7.97 -10.93
CA TYR A 35 1.95 -6.83 -11.70
C TYR A 35 2.52 -5.48 -11.21
N GLY A 36 3.42 -5.49 -10.23
CA GLY A 36 4.03 -4.29 -9.65
C GLY A 36 3.11 -3.53 -8.70
N ARG A 37 2.05 -4.16 -8.17
CA ARG A 37 1.17 -3.56 -7.15
C ARG A 37 1.79 -3.74 -5.77
N PRO A 38 1.75 -2.71 -4.90
CA PRO A 38 2.41 -2.78 -3.61
C PRO A 38 1.67 -3.72 -2.65
N GLU A 39 2.46 -4.44 -1.87
CA GLU A 39 1.98 -5.30 -0.80
C GLU A 39 2.28 -4.70 0.56
N ALA A 40 1.41 -4.93 1.53
CA ALA A 40 1.60 -4.49 2.91
C ALA A 40 0.99 -5.48 3.92
N ARG A 41 1.42 -5.38 5.19
CA ARG A 41 0.75 -6.12 6.28
C ARG A 41 -0.55 -5.43 6.66
N TYR A 42 -1.69 -6.11 6.51
CA TYR A 42 -3.01 -5.55 6.82
C TYR A 42 -3.99 -6.63 7.26
N ALA A 43 -4.74 -6.37 8.35
CA ALA A 43 -5.80 -7.27 8.85
C ALA A 43 -5.40 -8.75 8.99
N GLY A 44 -4.17 -9.03 9.46
CA GLY A 44 -3.65 -10.40 9.63
C GLY A 44 -2.91 -10.97 8.41
N TRP A 45 -3.05 -10.34 7.23
CA TRP A 45 -2.35 -10.73 6.01
C TRP A 45 -0.95 -10.12 5.97
N SER A 46 0.07 -10.90 5.60
CA SER A 46 1.45 -10.43 5.43
C SER A 46 1.73 -9.79 4.06
N GLY A 47 0.99 -10.20 3.02
CA GLY A 47 1.12 -9.71 1.64
C GLY A 47 -0.22 -9.21 1.08
N PHE A 48 -0.90 -8.32 1.80
CA PHE A 48 -2.14 -7.73 1.31
C PHE A 48 -1.83 -6.84 0.10
N ILE A 49 -2.35 -7.21 -1.07
CA ILE A 49 -2.17 -6.45 -2.31
C ILE A 49 -3.09 -5.24 -2.30
N VAL A 50 -2.50 -4.04 -2.39
CA VAL A 50 -3.25 -2.78 -2.48
C VAL A 50 -3.46 -2.41 -3.94
N GLN A 51 -4.72 -2.22 -4.34
CA GLN A 51 -5.03 -1.83 -5.71
C GLN A 51 -4.65 -0.36 -5.95
N PRO A 52 -4.19 0.02 -7.16
CA PRO A 52 -3.81 1.40 -7.45
C PRO A 52 -4.88 2.44 -7.13
N LYS A 53 -6.16 2.08 -7.30
CA LYS A 53 -7.33 2.94 -6.99
C LYS A 53 -7.58 3.14 -5.48
N GLU A 54 -7.02 2.27 -4.64
CA GLU A 54 -7.15 2.35 -3.18
C GLU A 54 -6.08 3.24 -2.57
N ILE A 55 -5.01 3.54 -3.33
CA ILE A 55 -3.85 4.31 -2.86
C ILE A 55 -4.22 5.78 -2.76
N ILE A 56 -4.02 6.35 -1.58
CA ILE A 56 -4.24 7.77 -1.28
C ILE A 56 -2.90 8.52 -1.35
N SER A 57 -1.84 7.99 -0.75
CA SER A 57 -0.53 8.63 -0.76
C SER A 57 0.61 7.64 -0.48
N VAL A 58 1.81 8.02 -0.91
CA VAL A 58 3.05 7.29 -0.61
C VAL A 58 4.09 8.28 -0.09
N GLN A 59 4.64 7.99 1.08
CA GLN A 59 5.68 8.79 1.73
C GLN A 59 6.97 7.98 1.81
N ARG A 60 8.07 8.62 1.44
CA ARG A 60 9.38 8.00 1.48
C ARG A 60 9.91 8.05 2.91
N LYS A 61 10.24 6.89 3.48
CA LYS A 61 10.88 6.86 4.79
C LYS A 61 12.33 7.33 4.61
N GLY A 62 12.70 8.44 5.25
CA GLY A 62 14.04 9.03 5.20
C GLY A 62 14.26 10.08 4.09
N ALA A 63 13.29 10.97 3.88
CA ALA A 63 13.51 12.25 3.18
C ALA A 63 13.45 13.38 4.22
#